data_AF-A0A9R0F6N8-F1
#
_entry.id   AF-A0A9R0F6N8-F1
#
_cell.length_a   1.000
_cell.length_b   1.000
_cell.length_c   1.000
_cell.angle_alpha   90.00
_cell.angle_beta   90.00
_cell.angle_gamma   90.00
#
_symmetry.space_group_name_H-M   'P 1'
#
loop_
_entity.id
_entity.type
_entity.pdbx_description
1 polymer ?
#
loop_
_entity_poly.entity_id
_entity_poly.type
_entity_poly.pdbx_seq_one_letter_code
_entity_poly.pdbx_strand_id
1 'polypeptide(L)'
;MLQQHQQQQQQQHQQQQQQQQQQQQQQQQQQQQALQQSLQQTLQVSQAQAQAIVQAQAALQQQVAQTLQQQQQTLHEQLQAVQQQQIQAALQRQSATLQELQHQAQQQALLAQAQATVKQKMPRARAYNKPRGRMTAYAFFVQTCREEHKKKHPDENVVFAAFSKKCAERWNTMSEKEKQRFHEMAEQDKRRFDLEMQNYVPPKDMKVRGRKRQQMKDPNAPKRSLSAFFWFCNDERSKVKANNPEYTMGDIAKELGRRWAAADPETKSKYESLSEQDKARYDREMTAYKKGPLALTQQQAAVVPDVDEDGDFDAEEEYK
;
A
#
# COMPACT_ATOMS: atom_id res chain seq x y z
N MET A 1 23.54 98.96 -122.69
CA MET A 1 22.37 98.16 -122.29
C MET A 1 22.72 96.69 -122.07
N LEU A 2 23.28 95.96 -123.06
CA LEU A 2 23.56 94.52 -122.93
C LEU A 2 24.59 94.15 -121.83
N GLN A 3 25.68 94.92 -121.72
CA GLN A 3 26.74 94.67 -120.72
C GLN A 3 26.28 94.89 -119.27
N GLN A 4 25.41 95.90 -119.05
CA GLN A 4 24.87 96.20 -117.73
C GLN A 4 23.88 95.11 -117.28
N HIS A 5 23.08 94.58 -118.20
CA HIS A 5 22.18 93.45 -117.92
C HIS A 5 22.95 92.16 -117.62
N GLN A 6 24.03 91.87 -118.35
CA GLN A 6 24.88 90.70 -118.08
C GLN A 6 25.56 90.80 -116.71
N GLN A 7 26.05 91.98 -116.34
CA GLN A 7 26.64 92.23 -115.02
C GLN A 7 25.61 92.11 -113.90
N GLN A 8 24.37 92.58 -114.13
CA GLN A 8 23.26 92.43 -113.18
C GLN A 8 22.86 90.96 -113.00
N GLN A 9 22.80 90.16 -114.08
CA GLN A 9 22.55 88.73 -113.99
C GLN A 9 23.67 87.99 -113.25
N GLN A 10 24.94 88.34 -113.48
CA GLN A 10 26.06 87.77 -112.73
C GLN A 10 26.00 88.11 -111.24
N GLN A 11 25.66 89.36 -110.89
CA GLN A 11 25.47 89.75 -109.50
C GLN A 11 24.30 89.02 -108.85
N GLN A 12 23.15 88.88 -109.55
CA GLN A 12 22.02 88.11 -109.05
C GLN A 12 22.35 86.64 -108.86
N HIS A 13 23.08 86.03 -109.80
CA HIS A 13 23.52 84.65 -109.69
C HIS A 13 24.51 84.46 -108.53
N GLN A 14 25.45 85.38 -108.35
CA GLN A 14 26.40 85.37 -107.25
C GLN A 14 25.69 85.56 -105.89
N GLN A 15 24.71 86.45 -105.83
CA GLN A 15 23.87 86.65 -104.64
C GLN A 15 23.02 85.41 -104.33
N GLN A 16 22.47 84.76 -105.36
CA GLN A 16 21.71 83.52 -105.21
C GLN A 16 22.59 82.36 -104.74
N GLN A 17 23.81 82.23 -105.29
CA GLN A 17 24.79 81.25 -104.81
C GLN A 17 25.20 81.53 -103.36
N GLN A 18 25.44 82.79 -102.99
CA GLN A 18 25.79 83.17 -101.62
C GLN A 18 24.63 82.88 -100.65
N GLN A 19 23.40 83.17 -101.05
CA GLN A 19 22.20 82.85 -100.27
C GLN A 19 22.01 81.34 -100.11
N GLN A 20 22.23 80.56 -101.18
CA GLN A 20 22.18 79.11 -101.15
C GLN A 20 23.27 78.52 -100.24
N GLN A 21 24.49 79.06 -100.31
CA GLN A 21 25.59 78.65 -99.44
C GLN A 21 25.31 78.99 -97.97
N GLN A 22 24.74 80.17 -97.69
CA GLN A 22 24.34 80.57 -96.35
C GLN A 22 23.21 79.67 -95.82
N GLN A 23 22.23 79.34 -96.66
CA GLN A 23 21.15 78.42 -96.30
C GLN A 23 21.68 77.00 -96.03
N GLN A 24 22.62 76.51 -96.84
CA GLN A 24 23.27 75.22 -96.64
C GLN A 24 24.09 75.19 -95.34
N GLN A 25 24.82 76.28 -95.05
CA GLN A 25 25.58 76.42 -93.80
C GLN A 25 24.65 76.46 -92.58
N GLN A 26 23.53 77.19 -92.68
CA GLN A 26 22.52 77.24 -91.63
C GLN A 26 21.86 75.87 -91.40
N GLN A 27 21.54 75.14 -92.49
CA GLN A 27 21.00 73.80 -92.41
C GLN A 27 21.99 72.82 -91.77
N GLN A 28 23.27 72.90 -92.15
CA GLN A 28 24.33 72.08 -91.55
C GLN A 28 24.51 72.40 -90.06
N GLN A 29 24.46 73.68 -89.67
CA GLN A 29 24.52 74.10 -88.27
C GLN A 29 23.32 73.60 -87.47
N GLN A 30 22.11 73.67 -88.04
CA GLN A 30 20.90 73.12 -87.42
C GLN A 30 20.98 71.60 -87.26
N GLN A 31 21.48 70.87 -88.27
CA GLN A 31 21.71 69.43 -88.16
C GLN A 31 22.72 69.08 -87.07
N GLN A 32 23.83 69.83 -86.97
CA GLN A 32 24.82 69.63 -85.90
C GLN A 32 24.21 69.90 -84.52
N GLN A 33 23.41 70.96 -84.37
CA GLN A 33 22.71 71.28 -83.13
C GLN A 33 21.70 70.18 -82.76
N ALA A 34 20.90 69.70 -83.71
CA ALA A 34 19.94 68.63 -83.49
C ALA A 34 20.63 67.31 -83.08
N LEU A 35 21.77 66.97 -83.71
CA LEU A 35 22.56 65.81 -83.34
C LEU A 35 23.15 65.95 -81.93
N GLN A 36 23.67 67.13 -81.58
CA GLN A 36 24.20 67.41 -80.25
C GLN A 36 23.12 67.31 -79.17
N GLN A 37 21.93 67.84 -79.43
CA GLN A 37 20.77 67.73 -78.53
C GLN A 37 20.34 66.26 -78.37
N SER A 38 20.27 65.50 -79.46
CA SER A 38 19.93 64.07 -79.42
C SER A 38 20.95 63.27 -78.60
N LEU A 39 22.25 63.50 -78.80
CA LEU A 39 23.31 62.86 -78.01
C LEU A 39 23.22 63.23 -76.53
N GLN A 40 22.95 64.50 -76.21
CA GLN A 40 22.78 64.95 -74.82
C GLN A 40 21.57 64.29 -74.17
N GLN A 41 20.46 64.15 -74.91
CA GLN A 41 19.26 63.45 -74.44
C GLN A 41 19.54 61.95 -74.22
N THR A 42 20.24 61.28 -75.15
CA THR A 42 20.64 59.87 -74.97
C THR A 42 21.54 59.70 -73.75
N LEU A 43 22.48 60.61 -73.52
CA LEU A 43 23.35 60.58 -72.35
C LEU A 43 22.54 60.78 -71.05
N GLN A 44 21.60 61.73 -71.02
CA GLN A 44 20.73 61.95 -69.86
C GLN A 44 19.87 60.72 -69.56
N VAL A 45 19.27 60.09 -70.58
CA VAL A 45 18.50 58.85 -70.40
C VAL A 45 19.37 57.72 -69.89
N SER A 46 20.57 57.54 -70.44
CA SER A 46 21.53 56.53 -69.97
C SER A 46 21.96 56.76 -68.52
N GLN A 47 22.22 58.01 -68.13
CA GLN A 47 22.53 58.38 -66.74
C GLN A 47 21.36 58.11 -65.80
N ALA A 48 20.14 58.47 -66.19
CA ALA A 48 18.94 58.21 -65.40
C ALA A 48 18.70 56.70 -65.21
N GLN A 49 18.91 55.90 -66.26
CA GLN A 49 18.86 54.44 -66.19
C GLN A 49 19.93 53.87 -65.24
N ALA A 50 21.17 54.36 -65.33
CA ALA A 50 22.24 53.92 -64.43
C ALA A 50 21.92 54.27 -62.96
N GLN A 51 21.40 55.47 -62.69
CA GLN A 51 20.96 55.87 -61.35
C GLN A 51 19.81 54.99 -60.84
N ALA A 52 18.83 54.68 -61.70
CA ALA A 52 17.73 53.78 -61.34
C ALA A 52 18.22 52.37 -60.99
N ILE A 53 19.21 51.83 -61.72
CA ILE A 53 19.83 50.53 -61.43
C ILE A 53 20.53 50.57 -60.07
N VAL A 54 21.33 51.61 -59.79
CA VAL A 54 22.03 51.75 -58.51
C VAL A 54 21.04 51.88 -57.35
N GLN A 55 19.96 52.64 -57.53
CA GLN A 55 18.90 52.77 -56.52
C GLN A 55 18.17 51.43 -56.29
N ALA A 56 17.83 50.70 -57.36
CA ALA A 56 17.22 49.38 -57.25
C ALA A 56 18.15 48.39 -56.53
N GLN A 57 19.44 48.41 -56.82
CA GLN A 57 20.44 47.58 -56.15
C GLN A 57 20.58 47.95 -54.66
N ALA A 58 20.59 49.24 -54.32
CA ALA A 58 20.62 49.71 -52.95
C ALA A 58 19.36 49.30 -52.17
N ALA A 59 18.18 49.40 -52.79
CA ALA A 59 16.91 48.96 -52.20
C ALA A 59 16.92 47.45 -51.93
N LEU A 60 17.43 46.65 -52.87
CA LEU A 60 17.57 45.21 -52.69
C LEU A 60 18.54 44.86 -51.55
N GLN A 61 19.68 45.55 -51.46
CA GLN A 61 20.61 45.37 -50.34
C GLN A 61 19.97 45.70 -48.99
N GLN A 62 19.21 46.79 -48.90
CA GLN A 62 18.48 47.15 -47.69
C GLN A 62 17.44 46.09 -47.31
N GLN A 63 16.70 45.56 -48.29
CA GLN A 63 15.73 44.49 -48.05
C GLN A 63 16.38 43.20 -47.53
N VAL A 64 17.54 42.82 -48.10
CA VAL A 64 18.31 41.65 -47.63
C VAL A 64 18.81 41.88 -46.20
N ALA A 65 19.37 43.05 -45.90
CA ALA A 65 19.85 43.39 -44.57
C ALA A 65 18.72 43.36 -43.52
N GLN A 66 17.56 43.93 -43.84
CA GLN A 66 16.39 43.91 -42.96
C GLN A 66 15.88 42.49 -42.71
N THR A 67 15.82 41.67 -43.77
CA THR A 67 15.36 40.27 -43.66
C THR A 67 16.32 39.44 -42.81
N LEU A 68 17.64 39.64 -42.98
CA LEU A 68 18.65 38.98 -42.16
C LEU A 68 18.54 39.41 -40.69
N GLN A 69 18.36 40.70 -40.43
CA GLN A 69 18.19 41.22 -39.08
C GLN A 69 16.93 40.65 -38.41
N GLN A 70 15.81 40.60 -39.15
CA GLN A 70 14.57 40.00 -38.65
C GLN A 70 14.76 38.51 -38.33
N GLN A 71 15.41 37.76 -39.22
CA GLN A 71 15.69 36.34 -38.99
C GLN A 71 16.57 36.12 -37.75
N GLN A 72 17.58 36.96 -37.53
CA GLN A 72 18.41 36.90 -36.32
C GLN A 72 17.62 37.20 -35.05
N GLN A 73 16.75 38.21 -35.07
CA GLN A 73 15.87 38.53 -33.94
C GLN A 73 14.92 37.38 -33.62
N THR A 74 14.28 36.80 -34.64
CA THR A 74 13.39 35.64 -34.48
C THR A 74 14.15 34.43 -33.92
N LEU A 75 15.36 34.15 -34.41
CA LEU A 75 16.18 33.05 -33.90
C LEU A 75 16.56 33.27 -32.43
N HIS A 76 16.93 34.49 -32.06
CA HIS A 76 17.27 34.83 -30.67
C HIS A 76 16.05 34.64 -29.74
N GLU A 77 14.88 35.12 -30.16
CA GLU A 77 13.64 34.98 -29.41
C GLU A 77 13.23 33.51 -29.25
N GLN A 78 13.33 32.71 -30.31
CA GLN A 78 13.07 31.27 -30.25
C GLN A 78 14.03 30.57 -29.28
N LEU A 79 15.33 30.90 -29.31
CA LEU A 79 16.32 30.31 -28.41
C LEU A 79 15.99 30.65 -26.94
N GLN A 80 15.63 31.91 -26.68
CA GLN A 80 15.24 32.36 -25.35
C GLN A 80 13.95 31.69 -24.86
N ALA A 81 12.95 31.54 -25.74
CA ALA A 81 11.71 30.84 -25.42
C ALA A 81 11.95 29.37 -25.07
N VAL A 82 12.78 28.66 -25.85
CA VAL A 82 13.15 27.26 -25.57
C VAL A 82 13.88 27.15 -24.24
N GLN A 83 14.85 28.04 -23.97
CA GLN A 83 15.57 28.05 -22.69
C GLN A 83 14.61 28.28 -21.52
N GLN A 84 13.69 29.24 -21.65
CA GLN A 84 12.70 29.54 -20.62
C GLN A 84 11.76 28.35 -20.38
N GLN A 85 11.32 27.68 -21.45
CA GLN A 85 10.49 26.48 -21.37
C GLN A 85 11.23 25.33 -20.65
N GLN A 86 12.53 25.14 -20.93
CA GLN A 86 13.34 24.14 -20.24
C GLN A 86 13.47 24.43 -18.75
N ILE A 87 13.71 25.69 -18.36
CA ILE A 87 13.78 26.11 -16.96
C ILE A 87 12.44 25.87 -16.25
N GLN A 88 11.34 26.28 -16.86
CA GLN A 88 10.00 26.07 -16.30
C GLN A 88 9.69 24.58 -16.15
N ALA A 89 10.01 23.75 -17.14
CA ALA A 89 9.81 22.31 -17.07
C ALA A 89 10.68 21.65 -15.98
N ALA A 90 11.93 22.11 -15.80
CA ALA A 90 12.79 21.63 -14.72
C ALA A 90 12.22 22.00 -13.34
N LEU A 91 11.74 23.24 -13.18
CA LEU A 91 11.11 23.73 -11.94
C LEU A 91 9.84 22.93 -11.62
N GLN A 92 9.00 22.67 -12.64
CA GLN A 92 7.79 21.87 -12.49
C GLN A 92 8.12 20.44 -12.04
N ARG A 93 9.13 19.79 -12.66
CA ARG A 93 9.58 18.46 -12.22
C ARG A 93 10.04 18.47 -10.76
N GLN A 94 10.85 19.46 -10.37
CA GLN A 94 11.28 19.59 -8.96
C GLN A 94 10.09 19.78 -8.03
N SER A 95 9.13 20.65 -8.39
CA SER A 95 7.93 20.88 -7.59
C SER A 95 7.07 19.62 -7.45
N ALA A 96 6.93 18.82 -8.52
CA ALA A 96 6.21 17.56 -8.48
C ALA A 96 6.90 16.55 -7.56
N THR A 97 8.23 16.44 -7.62
CA THR A 97 8.98 15.55 -6.71
C THR A 97 8.83 15.96 -5.24
N LEU A 98 8.80 17.27 -4.95
CA LEU A 98 8.56 17.76 -3.59
C LEU A 98 7.14 17.46 -3.11
N GLN A 99 6.14 17.61 -3.97
CA GLN A 99 4.75 17.25 -3.66
C GLN A 99 4.59 15.75 -3.41
N GLU A 100 5.24 14.90 -4.22
CA GLU A 100 5.23 13.45 -4.04
C GLU A 100 5.89 13.05 -2.72
N LEU A 101 7.03 13.66 -2.37
CA LEU A 101 7.71 13.43 -1.09
C LEU A 101 6.82 13.89 0.09
N GLN A 102 6.15 15.03 -0.03
CA GLN A 102 5.20 15.51 0.97
C GLN A 102 4.02 14.55 1.13
N HIS A 103 3.47 14.06 0.02
CA HIS A 103 2.37 13.10 0.04
C HIS A 103 2.81 11.77 0.68
N GLN A 104 4.00 11.29 0.35
CA GLN A 104 4.57 10.08 0.95
C GLN A 104 4.82 10.27 2.45
N ALA A 105 5.32 11.43 2.88
CA ALA A 105 5.51 11.75 4.29
C ALA A 105 4.16 11.83 5.03
N GLN A 106 3.13 12.42 4.44
CA GLN A 106 1.77 12.44 4.99
C GLN A 106 1.18 11.03 5.09
N GLN A 107 1.40 10.18 4.07
CA GLN A 107 0.96 8.79 4.09
C GLN A 107 1.69 7.99 5.16
N GLN A 108 3.01 8.17 5.32
CA GLN A 108 3.78 7.57 6.41
C GLN A 108 3.31 8.10 7.78
N ALA A 109 2.98 9.38 7.91
CA ALA A 109 2.44 9.95 9.14
C ALA A 109 1.05 9.38 9.45
N LEU A 110 0.18 9.20 8.45
CA LEU A 110 -1.11 8.51 8.58
C LEU A 110 -0.93 7.04 8.98
N LEU A 111 0.03 6.33 8.38
CA LEU A 111 0.37 4.96 8.76
C LEU A 111 0.95 4.90 10.18
N ALA A 112 1.78 5.88 10.58
CA ALA A 112 2.33 5.98 11.92
C ALA A 112 1.25 6.34 12.96
N GLN A 113 0.30 7.23 12.62
CA GLN A 113 -0.88 7.52 13.44
C GLN A 113 -1.83 6.33 13.49
N ALA A 114 -2.01 5.59 12.39
CA ALA A 114 -2.75 4.33 12.37
C ALA A 114 -2.05 3.29 13.26
N GLN A 115 -0.73 3.19 13.23
CA GLN A 115 0.06 2.33 14.12
C GLN A 115 0.03 2.81 15.59
N ALA A 116 -0.01 4.12 15.84
CA ALA A 116 -0.09 4.69 17.19
C ALA A 116 -1.51 4.56 17.80
N THR A 117 -2.56 4.73 16.99
CA THR A 117 -3.94 4.41 17.38
C THR A 117 -4.14 2.90 17.53
N VAL A 118 -3.40 2.07 16.80
CA VAL A 118 -3.31 0.61 17.00
C VAL A 118 -2.56 0.24 18.30
N LYS A 119 -1.58 1.03 18.74
CA LYS A 119 -0.95 0.87 20.06
C LYS A 119 -1.86 1.26 21.23
N GLN A 120 -2.83 2.16 21.03
CA GLN A 120 -3.85 2.47 22.05
C GLN A 120 -5.17 1.69 21.90
N LYS A 121 -5.45 1.10 20.72
CA LYS A 121 -6.54 0.15 20.48
C LYS A 121 -5.97 -1.02 19.67
N MET A 122 -5.50 -2.07 20.36
CA MET A 122 -5.08 -3.30 19.68
C MET A 122 -6.19 -3.79 18.73
N PRO A 123 -6.00 -3.82 17.40
CA PRO A 123 -6.78 -4.70 16.58
C PRO A 123 -6.21 -6.10 16.86
N ARG A 124 -7.07 -7.02 17.31
CA ARG A 124 -6.77 -8.45 17.10
C ARG A 124 -6.77 -8.70 15.60
N ALA A 125 -5.68 -8.35 14.93
CA ALA A 125 -5.40 -8.80 13.58
C ALA A 125 -5.44 -10.33 13.64
N ARG A 126 -6.52 -10.92 13.13
CA ARG A 126 -6.63 -12.37 13.00
C ARG A 126 -5.64 -12.73 11.91
N ALA A 127 -4.47 -13.18 12.35
CA ALA A 127 -3.22 -13.25 11.59
C ALA A 127 -3.24 -14.14 10.34
N TYR A 128 -4.40 -14.56 9.85
CA TYR A 128 -4.46 -15.58 8.83
C TYR A 128 -5.83 -15.72 8.16
N ASN A 129 -6.38 -14.67 7.53
CA ASN A 129 -7.65 -14.70 6.76
C ASN A 129 -8.72 -15.65 7.34
N LYS A 130 -8.78 -15.73 8.68
CA LYS A 130 -9.50 -16.81 9.33
C LYS A 130 -10.95 -16.39 9.30
N PRO A 131 -11.85 -17.20 8.72
CA PRO A 131 -13.27 -16.91 8.65
C PRO A 131 -13.80 -16.38 9.98
N ARG A 132 -14.58 -15.31 9.91
CA ARG A 132 -15.12 -14.70 11.13
C ARG A 132 -16.09 -15.68 11.76
N GLY A 133 -15.81 -16.10 13.01
CA GLY A 133 -16.69 -17.01 13.76
C GLY A 133 -18.17 -16.66 13.68
N ARG A 134 -19.01 -17.70 13.71
CA ARG A 134 -20.48 -17.58 13.63
C ARG A 134 -21.02 -16.65 14.70
N MET A 135 -21.87 -15.73 14.29
CA MET A 135 -22.57 -14.80 15.15
C MET A 135 -23.95 -15.37 15.49
N THR A 136 -24.25 -15.45 16.78
CA THR A 136 -25.53 -15.98 17.27
C THR A 136 -26.64 -14.94 17.13
N ALA A 137 -27.89 -15.36 17.23
CA ALA A 137 -29.06 -14.47 17.18
C ALA A 137 -28.96 -13.35 18.24
N TYR A 138 -28.58 -13.72 19.46
CA TYR A 138 -28.32 -12.79 20.54
C TYR A 138 -27.17 -11.83 20.22
N ALA A 139 -26.10 -12.28 19.55
CA ALA A 139 -24.97 -11.42 19.19
C ALA A 139 -25.36 -10.37 18.14
N PHE A 140 -26.17 -10.73 17.14
CA PHE A 140 -26.78 -9.76 16.21
C PHE A 140 -27.68 -8.77 16.94
N PHE A 141 -28.48 -9.24 17.89
CA PHE A 141 -29.34 -8.38 18.69
C PHE A 141 -28.54 -7.37 19.53
N VAL A 142 -27.52 -7.83 20.27
CA VAL A 142 -26.63 -6.96 21.04
C VAL A 142 -25.94 -5.93 20.14
N GLN A 143 -25.57 -6.30 18.91
CA GLN A 143 -25.03 -5.36 17.93
C GLN A 143 -26.05 -4.27 17.58
N THR A 144 -27.30 -4.62 17.28
CA THR A 144 -28.34 -3.63 16.98
C THR A 144 -28.61 -2.71 18.17
N CYS A 145 -28.64 -3.24 19.40
CA CYS A 145 -28.77 -2.43 20.61
C CYS A 145 -27.59 -1.48 20.84
N ARG A 146 -26.36 -1.89 20.48
CA ARG A 146 -25.18 -1.00 20.54
C ARG A 146 -25.26 0.13 19.53
N GLU A 147 -25.70 -0.16 18.31
CA GLU A 147 -25.86 0.84 17.25
C GLU A 147 -26.96 1.85 17.59
N GLU A 148 -28.10 1.39 18.11
CA GLU A 148 -29.16 2.27 18.62
C GLU A 148 -28.68 3.17 19.75
N HIS A 149 -27.94 2.62 20.72
CA HIS A 149 -27.42 3.38 21.85
C HIS A 149 -26.39 4.42 21.40
N LYS A 150 -25.50 4.07 20.47
CA LYS A 150 -24.51 4.99 19.91
C LYS A 150 -25.16 6.12 19.11
N LYS A 151 -26.27 5.86 18.42
CA LYS A 151 -27.03 6.89 17.69
C LYS A 151 -27.78 7.85 18.63
N LYS A 152 -28.31 7.34 19.74
CA LYS A 152 -29.08 8.13 20.71
C LYS A 152 -28.20 8.87 21.72
N HIS A 153 -27.03 8.31 22.03
CA HIS A 153 -26.09 8.85 23.01
C HIS A 153 -24.67 8.81 22.43
N PRO A 154 -24.35 9.68 21.46
CA PRO A 154 -23.03 9.71 20.82
C PRO A 154 -21.88 10.09 21.76
N ASP A 155 -22.15 10.92 22.79
CA ASP A 155 -21.14 11.42 23.73
C ASP A 155 -21.14 10.70 25.09
N GLU A 156 -22.06 9.76 25.33
CA GLU A 156 -22.15 9.04 26.61
C GLU A 156 -21.32 7.75 26.58
N ASN A 157 -20.41 7.61 27.55
CA ASN A 157 -19.53 6.44 27.63
C ASN A 157 -20.28 5.24 28.22
N VAL A 158 -20.55 4.24 27.37
CA VAL A 158 -21.36 3.08 27.73
C VAL A 158 -20.61 2.15 28.70
N VAL A 159 -21.06 2.09 29.96
CA VAL A 159 -20.55 1.12 30.93
C VAL A 159 -20.99 -0.30 30.53
N PHE A 160 -20.05 -1.12 30.06
CA PHE A 160 -20.31 -2.45 29.48
C PHE A 160 -21.17 -3.34 30.40
N ALA A 161 -20.92 -3.34 31.70
CA ALA A 161 -21.66 -4.17 32.66
C ALA A 161 -23.15 -3.77 32.74
N ALA A 162 -23.45 -2.47 32.79
CA ALA A 162 -24.82 -1.97 32.81
C ALA A 162 -25.53 -2.20 31.47
N PHE A 163 -24.82 -1.99 30.37
CA PHE A 163 -25.33 -2.21 29.02
C PHE A 163 -25.65 -3.68 28.73
N SER A 164 -24.78 -4.60 29.17
CA SER A 164 -25.00 -6.04 29.00
C SER A 164 -26.23 -6.52 29.77
N LYS A 165 -26.48 -6.01 30.98
CA LYS A 165 -27.70 -6.31 31.76
C LYS A 165 -28.96 -5.84 31.04
N LYS A 166 -28.98 -4.57 30.59
CA LYS A 166 -30.09 -4.01 29.80
C LYS A 166 -30.36 -4.80 28.51
N CYS A 167 -29.32 -5.27 27.82
CA CYS A 167 -29.49 -6.11 26.63
C CYS A 167 -30.06 -7.49 26.97
N ALA A 168 -29.62 -8.12 28.06
CA ALA A 168 -30.17 -9.41 28.49
C ALA A 168 -31.65 -9.32 28.86
N GLU A 169 -32.05 -8.29 29.62
CA GLU A 169 -33.45 -8.01 29.95
C GLU A 169 -34.29 -7.81 28.69
N ARG A 170 -33.84 -6.90 27.79
CA ARG A 170 -34.56 -6.63 26.53
C ARG A 170 -34.69 -7.88 25.66
N TRP A 171 -33.65 -8.71 25.55
CA TRP A 171 -33.74 -9.97 24.82
C TRP A 171 -34.75 -10.94 25.43
N ASN A 172 -34.84 -11.04 26.75
CA ASN A 172 -35.78 -11.94 27.41
C ASN A 172 -37.24 -11.44 27.31
N THR A 173 -37.45 -10.12 27.31
CA THR A 173 -38.79 -9.49 27.17
C THR A 173 -39.27 -9.39 25.72
N MET A 174 -38.39 -9.56 24.73
CA MET A 174 -38.78 -9.53 23.32
C MET A 174 -39.67 -10.70 22.93
N SER A 175 -40.60 -10.43 22.02
CA SER A 175 -41.48 -11.47 21.49
C SER A 175 -40.71 -12.45 20.59
N GLU A 176 -41.15 -13.71 20.54
CA GLU A 176 -40.54 -14.73 19.67
C GLU A 176 -40.51 -14.29 18.19
N LYS A 177 -41.50 -13.51 17.75
CA LYS A 177 -41.55 -12.95 16.40
C LYS A 177 -40.40 -11.97 16.12
N GLU A 178 -40.00 -11.17 17.12
CA GLU A 178 -38.86 -10.26 17.00
C GLU A 178 -37.53 -11.00 17.08
N LYS A 179 -37.43 -12.01 17.97
CA LYS A 179 -36.26 -12.89 18.04
C LYS A 179 -36.08 -13.69 16.75
N GLN A 180 -37.17 -14.10 16.10
CA GLN A 180 -37.15 -14.87 14.87
C GLN A 180 -36.34 -14.18 13.77
N ARG A 181 -36.47 -12.85 13.63
CA ARG A 181 -35.64 -12.07 12.70
C ARG A 181 -34.14 -12.22 12.99
N PHE A 182 -33.75 -12.24 14.27
CA PHE A 182 -32.36 -12.44 14.68
C PHE A 182 -31.90 -13.90 14.51
N HIS A 183 -32.79 -14.87 14.70
CA HIS A 183 -32.52 -16.27 14.42
C HIS A 183 -32.25 -16.52 12.93
N GLU A 184 -33.02 -15.90 12.05
CA GLU A 184 -32.79 -15.97 10.59
C GLU A 184 -31.44 -15.34 10.19
N MET A 185 -31.10 -14.18 10.76
CA MET A 185 -29.78 -13.56 10.54
C MET A 185 -28.62 -14.44 11.04
N ALA A 186 -28.80 -15.12 12.17
CA ALA A 186 -27.81 -16.06 12.71
C ALA A 186 -27.64 -17.29 11.82
N GLU A 187 -28.73 -17.84 11.28
CA GLU A 187 -28.65 -18.98 10.33
C GLU A 187 -27.98 -18.57 9.02
N GLN A 188 -28.20 -17.35 8.53
CA GLN A 188 -27.47 -16.81 7.37
C GLN A 188 -25.96 -16.65 7.66
N ASP A 189 -25.59 -16.11 8.83
CA ASP A 189 -24.17 -15.98 9.20
C ASP A 189 -23.49 -17.33 9.44
N LYS A 190 -24.25 -18.32 9.92
CA LYS A 190 -23.80 -19.71 9.99
C LYS A 190 -23.48 -20.26 8.61
N ARG A 191 -24.36 -20.09 7.62
CA ARG A 191 -24.08 -20.49 6.22
C ARG A 191 -22.85 -19.78 5.65
N ARG A 192 -22.72 -18.46 5.87
CA ARG A 192 -21.53 -17.69 5.48
C ARG A 192 -20.26 -18.30 6.07
N PHE A 193 -20.24 -18.54 7.37
CA PHE A 193 -19.07 -19.10 8.05
C PHE A 193 -18.75 -20.51 7.60
N ASP A 194 -19.76 -21.36 7.40
CA ASP A 194 -19.55 -22.75 6.99
C ASP A 194 -18.94 -22.79 5.56
N LEU A 195 -19.39 -21.92 4.65
CA LEU A 195 -18.79 -21.74 3.32
C LEU A 195 -17.38 -21.15 3.37
N GLU A 196 -17.16 -20.10 4.18
CA GLU A 196 -15.83 -19.52 4.37
C GLU A 196 -14.86 -20.54 4.99
N MET A 197 -15.33 -21.41 5.89
CA MET A 197 -14.53 -22.46 6.51
C MET A 197 -14.20 -23.59 5.54
N GLN A 198 -15.12 -23.95 4.63
CA GLN A 198 -14.87 -24.94 3.58
C GLN A 198 -13.74 -24.51 2.64
N ASN A 199 -13.67 -23.21 2.33
CA ASN A 199 -12.64 -22.63 1.46
C ASN A 199 -11.35 -22.24 2.22
N TYR A 200 -11.34 -22.35 3.54
CA TYR A 200 -10.20 -21.96 4.36
C TYR A 200 -9.21 -23.11 4.54
N VAL A 201 -8.01 -22.94 3.99
CA VAL A 201 -6.87 -23.84 4.22
C VAL A 201 -5.97 -23.25 5.31
N PRO A 202 -5.92 -23.84 6.52
CA PRO A 202 -5.01 -23.38 7.55
C PRO A 202 -3.55 -23.61 7.13
N PRO A 203 -2.62 -22.73 7.51
CA PRO A 203 -1.18 -22.92 7.28
C PRO A 203 -0.66 -24.12 8.03
N LYS A 204 0.32 -24.80 7.42
CA LYS A 204 1.07 -25.86 8.09
C LYS A 204 1.71 -25.42 9.41
N ASP A 205 2.01 -24.12 9.57
CA ASP A 205 2.66 -23.59 10.78
C ASP A 205 1.69 -23.09 11.86
N MET A 206 0.37 -23.14 11.63
CA MET A 206 -0.61 -22.68 12.60
C MET A 206 -0.83 -23.71 13.73
N LYS A 207 -0.23 -23.44 14.89
CA LYS A 207 -0.68 -24.00 16.17
C LYS A 207 -2.11 -23.50 16.43
N VAL A 208 -3.13 -24.34 16.21
CA VAL A 208 -4.55 -24.03 16.50
C VAL A 208 -4.68 -23.58 17.96
N ARG A 209 -4.71 -22.27 18.18
CA ARG A 209 -4.93 -21.67 19.50
C ARG A 209 -6.40 -21.89 19.86
N GLY A 210 -6.67 -22.81 20.78
CA GLY A 210 -8.04 -23.12 21.24
C GLY A 210 -8.25 -24.57 21.67
N ARG A 211 -7.54 -25.54 21.09
CA ARG A 211 -7.28 -26.79 21.82
C ARG A 211 -6.28 -26.41 22.91
N LYS A 212 -6.63 -26.59 24.18
CA LYS A 212 -5.69 -26.49 25.31
C LYS A 212 -4.48 -27.36 24.93
N ARG A 213 -3.42 -26.73 24.40
CA ARG A 213 -2.17 -27.42 24.06
C ARG A 213 -1.78 -28.06 25.38
N GLN A 214 -1.68 -29.39 25.41
CA GLN A 214 -1.11 -30.07 26.56
C GLN A 214 0.21 -29.35 26.83
N GLN A 215 0.23 -28.60 27.93
CA GLN A 215 1.36 -27.77 28.30
C GLN A 215 2.56 -28.70 28.32
N MET A 216 3.66 -28.33 27.66
CA MET A 216 4.93 -29.02 27.87
C MET A 216 5.15 -28.99 29.36
N LYS A 217 5.05 -30.17 29.99
CA LYS A 217 5.11 -30.30 31.45
C LYS A 217 6.50 -29.82 31.84
N ASP A 218 6.58 -28.93 32.83
CA ASP A 218 7.86 -28.43 33.32
C ASP A 218 8.73 -29.64 33.71
N PRO A 219 10.01 -29.69 33.29
CA PRO A 219 10.91 -30.80 33.66
C PRO A 219 11.05 -30.99 35.17
N ASN A 220 10.80 -29.92 35.94
CA ASN A 220 10.90 -29.90 37.40
C ASN A 220 9.54 -30.05 38.11
N ALA A 221 8.43 -30.21 37.38
CA ALA A 221 7.13 -30.45 38.00
C ALA A 221 7.05 -31.91 38.49
N PRO A 222 6.55 -32.14 39.72
CA PRO A 222 6.24 -33.47 40.21
C PRO A 222 5.40 -34.26 39.21
N LYS A 223 5.75 -35.53 39.00
CA LYS A 223 5.01 -36.39 38.08
C LYS A 223 3.64 -36.70 38.69
N ARG A 224 2.57 -36.50 37.93
CA ARG A 224 1.19 -36.81 38.36
C ARG A 224 1.10 -38.18 39.00
N SER A 225 0.27 -38.31 40.04
CA SER A 225 -0.02 -39.60 40.62
C SER A 225 -0.66 -40.55 39.60
N LEU A 226 -0.31 -41.82 39.72
CA LEU A 226 -0.83 -42.94 38.95
C LEU A 226 -2.06 -43.49 39.66
N SER A 227 -3.16 -43.62 38.92
CA SER A 227 -4.36 -44.33 39.38
C SER A 227 -4.07 -45.82 39.59
N ALA A 228 -4.87 -46.48 40.43
CA ALA A 228 -4.85 -47.93 40.66
C ALA A 228 -4.74 -48.76 39.36
N PHE A 229 -5.49 -48.37 38.32
CA PHE A 229 -5.43 -49.03 37.02
C PHE A 229 -4.04 -48.91 36.35
N PHE A 230 -3.36 -47.78 36.51
CA PHE A 230 -2.02 -47.59 35.92
C PHE A 230 -0.94 -48.36 36.68
N TRP A 231 -1.06 -48.53 37.99
CA TRP A 231 -0.21 -49.42 38.76
C TRP A 231 -0.37 -50.88 38.33
N PHE A 232 -1.62 -51.36 38.22
CA PHE A 232 -1.93 -52.68 37.65
C PHE A 232 -1.35 -52.85 36.23
N CYS A 233 -1.54 -51.85 35.36
CA CYS A 233 -0.98 -51.90 34.01
C CYS A 233 0.56 -51.94 33.99
N ASN A 234 1.25 -51.36 34.98
CA ASN A 234 2.71 -51.35 35.02
C ASN A 234 3.26 -52.76 35.27
N ASP A 235 2.63 -53.49 36.19
CA ASP A 235 3.07 -54.83 36.61
C ASP A 235 2.63 -55.91 35.61
N GLU A 236 1.43 -55.77 35.02
CA GLU A 236 0.87 -56.75 34.10
C GLU A 236 1.29 -56.54 32.64
N ARG A 237 1.70 -55.34 32.23
CA ARG A 237 2.12 -55.07 30.84
C ARG A 237 3.26 -55.99 30.40
N SER A 238 4.26 -56.21 31.25
CA SER A 238 5.38 -57.10 30.94
C SER A 238 4.94 -58.54 30.77
N LYS A 239 3.98 -59.01 31.60
CA LYS A 239 3.42 -60.36 31.52
C LYS A 239 2.58 -60.55 30.25
N VAL A 240 1.73 -59.57 29.91
CA VAL A 240 0.91 -59.62 28.68
C VAL A 240 1.80 -59.59 27.43
N LYS A 241 2.87 -58.80 27.43
CA LYS A 241 3.83 -58.74 26.33
C LYS A 241 4.65 -60.02 26.19
N ALA A 242 5.03 -60.66 27.30
CA ALA A 242 5.73 -61.94 27.26
C ALA A 242 4.84 -63.06 26.71
N ASN A 243 3.56 -63.07 27.08
CA ASN A 243 2.60 -64.06 26.60
C ASN A 243 2.15 -63.82 25.15
N ASN A 244 2.23 -62.58 24.66
CA ASN A 244 1.81 -62.19 23.32
C ASN A 244 2.82 -61.19 22.71
N PRO A 245 4.01 -61.67 22.27
CA PRO A 245 5.05 -60.80 21.74
C PRO A 245 4.69 -60.10 20.42
N GLU A 246 3.67 -60.58 19.69
CA GLU A 246 3.14 -59.94 18.48
C GLU A 246 2.21 -58.75 18.75
N TYR A 247 1.70 -58.59 19.98
CA TYR A 247 0.73 -57.52 20.26
C TYR A 247 1.36 -56.13 20.24
N THR A 248 0.69 -55.21 19.55
CA THR A 248 1.05 -53.81 19.57
C THR A 248 0.74 -53.20 20.94
N MET A 249 1.39 -52.08 21.28
CA MET A 249 1.13 -51.38 22.54
C MET A 249 -0.36 -51.00 22.73
N GLY A 250 -1.08 -50.78 21.64
CA GLY A 250 -2.53 -50.52 21.66
C GLY A 250 -3.35 -51.76 22.02
N ASP A 251 -2.96 -52.93 21.53
CA ASP A 251 -3.68 -54.19 21.79
C ASP A 251 -3.41 -54.70 23.21
N ILE A 252 -2.17 -54.54 23.70
CA ILE A 252 -1.83 -54.80 25.11
C ILE A 252 -2.67 -53.92 26.04
N ALA A 253 -2.88 -52.64 25.71
CA ALA A 253 -3.69 -51.74 26.53
C ALA A 253 -5.17 -52.15 26.58
N LYS A 254 -5.74 -52.64 25.46
CA LYS A 254 -7.11 -53.16 25.43
C LYS A 254 -7.26 -54.41 26.31
N GLU A 255 -6.33 -55.35 26.22
CA GLU A 255 -6.36 -56.58 27.03
C GLU A 255 -6.18 -56.30 28.53
N LEU A 256 -5.29 -55.36 28.90
CA LEU A 256 -5.15 -54.90 30.29
C LEU A 256 -6.43 -54.24 30.83
N GLY A 257 -7.13 -53.45 30.00
CA GLY A 257 -8.43 -52.88 30.35
C GLY A 257 -9.48 -53.95 30.64
N ARG A 258 -9.53 -55.01 29.82
CA ARG A 258 -10.42 -56.16 30.02
C ARG A 258 -10.11 -56.90 31.32
N ARG A 259 -8.82 -57.17 31.59
CA ARG A 259 -8.37 -57.84 32.82
C ARG A 259 -8.66 -57.02 34.07
N TRP A 260 -8.50 -55.70 34.02
CA TRP A 260 -8.85 -54.83 35.13
C TRP A 260 -10.35 -54.81 35.43
N ALA A 261 -11.19 -54.80 34.39
CA ALA A 261 -12.64 -54.90 34.58
C ALA A 261 -13.01 -56.23 35.29
N ALA A 262 -12.37 -57.33 34.89
CA ALA A 262 -12.56 -58.67 35.45
C ALA A 262 -11.76 -58.97 36.73
N ALA A 263 -10.92 -58.06 37.22
CA ALA A 263 -10.07 -58.31 38.40
C ALA A 263 -10.88 -58.32 39.70
N ASP A 264 -10.45 -59.18 40.63
CA ASP A 264 -11.09 -59.35 41.94
C ASP A 264 -11.00 -58.07 42.80
N PRO A 265 -11.98 -57.83 43.68
CA PRO A 265 -11.98 -56.68 44.59
C PRO A 265 -10.70 -56.59 45.45
N GLU A 266 -10.15 -57.71 45.88
CA GLU A 266 -8.91 -57.78 46.67
C GLU A 266 -7.70 -57.27 45.85
N THR A 267 -7.60 -57.70 44.59
CA THR A 267 -6.57 -57.24 43.67
C THR A 267 -6.73 -55.74 43.40
N LYS A 268 -7.96 -55.27 43.18
CA LYS A 268 -8.25 -53.84 42.99
C LYS A 268 -7.87 -53.01 44.23
N SER A 269 -8.21 -53.50 45.42
CA SER A 269 -7.92 -52.84 46.70
C SER A 269 -6.42 -52.66 46.93
N LYS A 270 -5.59 -53.66 46.61
CA LYS A 270 -4.13 -53.55 46.67
C LYS A 270 -3.61 -52.37 45.82
N TYR A 271 -4.08 -52.24 44.59
CA TYR A 271 -3.64 -51.15 43.70
C TYR A 271 -4.28 -49.81 44.05
N GLU A 272 -5.44 -49.80 44.69
CA GLU A 272 -6.07 -48.60 45.23
C GLU A 272 -5.26 -48.04 46.40
N SER A 273 -4.79 -48.88 47.32
CA SER A 273 -3.86 -48.47 48.38
C SER A 273 -2.56 -47.88 47.82
N LEU A 274 -1.98 -48.51 46.79
CA LEU A 274 -0.79 -47.99 46.10
C LEU A 274 -1.06 -46.64 45.40
N SER A 275 -2.26 -46.49 44.82
CA SER A 275 -2.69 -45.23 44.20
C SER A 275 -2.85 -44.10 45.23
N GLU A 276 -3.36 -44.40 46.42
CA GLU A 276 -3.53 -43.40 47.48
C GLU A 276 -2.19 -42.98 48.09
N GLN A 277 -1.27 -43.93 48.29
CA GLN A 277 0.11 -43.62 48.70
C GLN A 277 0.82 -42.74 47.66
N ASP A 278 0.62 -43.04 46.38
CA ASP A 278 1.20 -42.25 45.29
C ASP A 278 0.60 -40.86 45.15
N LYS A 279 -0.72 -40.73 45.41
CA LYS A 279 -1.42 -39.45 45.51
C LYS A 279 -0.87 -38.62 46.68
N ALA A 280 -0.69 -39.22 47.85
CA ALA A 280 -0.07 -38.54 49.00
C ALA A 280 1.36 -38.06 48.70
N ARG A 281 2.16 -38.87 47.97
CA ARG A 281 3.48 -38.46 47.48
C ARG A 281 3.39 -37.26 46.53
N TYR A 282 2.52 -37.33 45.53
CA TYR A 282 2.31 -36.23 44.57
C TYR A 282 1.85 -34.94 45.27
N ASP A 283 0.94 -35.02 46.24
CA ASP A 283 0.43 -33.85 46.97
C ASP A 283 1.53 -33.20 47.83
N ARG A 284 2.40 -34.01 48.47
CA ARG A 284 3.59 -33.50 49.17
C ARG A 284 4.56 -32.81 48.20
N GLU A 285 4.91 -33.47 47.10
CA GLU A 285 5.83 -32.94 46.10
C GLU A 285 5.27 -31.67 45.42
N MET A 286 3.97 -31.63 45.12
CA MET A 286 3.27 -30.46 44.56
C MET A 286 3.20 -29.30 45.55
N THR A 287 3.05 -29.60 46.85
CA THR A 287 3.08 -28.57 47.89
C THR A 287 4.48 -27.97 48.01
N ALA A 288 5.53 -28.78 47.91
CA ALA A 288 6.92 -28.31 47.85
C ALA A 288 7.20 -27.50 46.56
N TYR A 289 6.70 -27.96 45.41
CA TYR A 289 6.86 -27.29 44.12
C TYR A 289 6.16 -25.92 44.08
N LYS A 290 4.93 -25.81 44.63
CA LYS A 290 4.18 -24.54 44.71
C LYS A 290 4.84 -23.50 45.61
N LYS A 291 5.69 -23.92 46.58
CA LYS A 291 6.38 -23.03 47.53
C LYS A 291 7.73 -22.47 47.03
N GLY A 292 8.18 -22.83 45.82
CA GLY A 292 9.36 -22.23 45.16
C GLY A 292 10.72 -22.85 45.55
N PRO A 293 11.77 -22.64 44.75
CA PRO A 293 13.00 -23.43 44.81
C PRO A 293 14.00 -22.87 45.82
N LEU A 294 13.93 -23.32 47.07
CA LEU A 294 14.99 -23.11 48.06
C LEU A 294 15.21 -24.33 48.98
N ALA A 295 14.76 -25.53 48.59
CA ALA A 295 14.86 -26.71 49.45
C ALA A 295 15.14 -28.03 48.69
N LEU A 296 15.96 -28.01 47.63
CA LEU A 296 16.36 -29.25 46.92
C LEU A 296 17.88 -29.42 46.82
N THR A 297 18.62 -29.11 47.88
CA THR A 297 20.06 -29.46 47.97
C THR A 297 20.49 -30.12 49.27
N GLN A 298 19.61 -30.37 50.24
CA GLN A 298 20.01 -31.11 51.45
C GLN A 298 18.90 -32.05 51.90
N GLN A 299 18.85 -33.24 51.32
CA GLN A 299 18.36 -34.44 51.99
C GLN A 299 18.81 -35.71 51.22
N GLN A 300 20.13 -35.81 51.02
CA GLN A 300 20.83 -37.09 50.95
C GLN A 300 21.87 -37.08 52.07
N ALA A 301 21.42 -37.15 53.33
CA ALA A 301 22.19 -37.58 54.50
C ALA A 301 21.38 -37.27 55.76
N ALA A 302 20.57 -38.21 56.23
CA ALA A 302 20.41 -38.53 57.66
C ALA A 302 19.31 -39.58 57.82
N VAL A 303 19.64 -40.60 58.60
CA VAL A 303 18.89 -41.80 58.93
C VAL A 303 18.13 -41.53 60.25
N VAL A 304 16.86 -41.98 60.31
CA VAL A 304 15.88 -42.27 61.40
C VAL A 304 16.37 -42.37 62.88
N PRO A 305 15.49 -42.47 63.93
CA PRO A 305 14.01 -42.30 64.06
C PRO A 305 13.57 -41.47 65.31
N ASP A 306 12.25 -41.27 65.54
CA ASP A 306 11.46 -41.75 66.72
C ASP A 306 10.24 -40.84 67.10
N VAL A 307 9.13 -41.52 67.48
CA VAL A 307 7.91 -41.20 68.30
C VAL A 307 7.50 -39.74 68.65
N ASP A 308 6.24 -39.33 68.88
CA ASP A 308 4.88 -39.89 68.93
C ASP A 308 3.90 -38.68 69.11
N GLU A 309 2.59 -38.95 69.04
CA GLU A 309 1.44 -38.22 69.63
C GLU A 309 0.87 -36.91 69.00
N ASP A 310 -0.33 -37.12 68.42
CA ASP A 310 -1.63 -36.50 68.74
C ASP A 310 -1.99 -35.08 68.30
N GLY A 311 -3.17 -34.97 67.66
CA GLY A 311 -3.94 -33.72 67.64
C GLY A 311 -4.90 -33.51 66.46
N ASP A 312 -6.00 -34.26 66.45
CA ASP A 312 -7.36 -33.78 66.17
C ASP A 312 -7.80 -33.36 64.73
N PHE A 313 -8.66 -34.22 64.16
CA PHE A 313 -9.99 -33.96 63.62
C PHE A 313 -10.43 -32.48 63.43
N ASP A 314 -10.81 -32.09 62.21
CA ASP A 314 -12.21 -31.72 61.95
C ASP A 314 -12.54 -31.78 60.45
N ALA A 315 -13.81 -32.08 60.21
CA ALA A 315 -14.42 -32.57 59.00
C ALA A 315 -14.81 -31.48 57.98
N GLU A 316 -15.24 -31.96 56.82
CA GLU A 316 -16.31 -31.43 55.97
C GLU A 316 -16.41 -29.89 55.75
N GLU A 317 -16.25 -29.47 54.49
CA GLU A 317 -17.35 -28.69 53.88
C GLU A 317 -17.37 -28.84 52.35
N GLU A 318 -18.36 -29.61 51.93
CA GLU A 318 -19.09 -29.54 50.66
C GLU A 318 -19.33 -28.09 50.20
N TYR A 319 -19.24 -27.79 48.90
CA TYR A 319 -20.26 -26.95 48.23
C TYR A 319 -20.15 -27.03 46.69
N LYS A 320 -21.11 -27.78 46.15
CA LYS A 320 -21.90 -27.63 44.89
C LYS A 320 -21.28 -27.03 43.63
#